data_AF-A0AA39G6F9-F1
#
_entry.id   AF-A0AA39G6F9-F1
#
_cell.length_a   1.000
_cell.length_b   1.000
_cell.length_c   1.000
_cell.angle_alpha   90.00
_cell.angle_beta   90.00
_cell.angle_gamma   90.00
#
_symmetry.space_group_name_H-M   'P 1'
#
loop_
_entity.id
_entity.type
_entity.pdbx_description
1 polymer ?
#
loop_
_entity_poly.entity_id
_entity_poly.type
_entity_poly.pdbx_seq_one_letter_code
_entity_poly.pdbx_strand_id
1 'polypeptide(L)'
;MQGLTWRSIKKNPSLIPLYACGLVGAVGAVGYLMRLAIKNPDVTWNSKKNPFPQEQYKDKQYKLYSTWDFDKVEKVKAPEY
;
A
#
# COMPACT_ATOMS: atom_id res chain seq x y z
N MET A 1 16.08 12.15 -26.11
CA MET A 1 16.63 12.05 -24.73
C MET A 1 17.50 10.81 -24.64
N GLN A 2 18.82 10.97 -24.52
CA GLN A 2 19.75 9.85 -24.32
C GLN A 2 19.62 9.36 -22.87
N GLY A 3 19.45 8.06 -22.65
CA GLY A 3 19.37 7.47 -21.29
C GLY A 3 18.17 6.55 -21.05
N LEU A 4 16.99 6.86 -21.60
CA LEU A 4 15.75 6.10 -21.34
C LEU A 4 15.46 4.97 -22.35
N THR A 5 16.24 4.87 -23.43
CA THR A 5 16.04 3.83 -24.44
C THR A 5 16.81 2.57 -24.07
N TRP A 6 16.27 1.40 -24.46
CA TRP A 6 16.91 0.10 -24.24
C TRP A 6 18.34 0.02 -24.79
N ARG A 7 18.62 0.73 -25.88
CA ARG A 7 19.97 0.86 -26.46
C ARG A 7 20.93 1.67 -25.59
N SER A 8 20.45 2.71 -24.89
CA SER A 8 21.26 3.51 -23.97
C SER A 8 21.62 2.74 -22.70
N ILE A 9 20.70 1.94 -22.17
CA ILE A 9 20.94 1.13 -20.96
C ILE A 9 21.97 0.03 -21.23
N LYS A 10 21.91 -0.64 -22.38
CA LYS A 10 22.92 -1.63 -22.79
C LYS A 10 24.31 -1.02 -23.02
N LYS A 11 24.39 0.26 -23.41
CA LYS A 11 25.66 0.94 -23.67
C LYS A 11 26.40 1.33 -22.38
N ASN A 12 25.67 1.53 -21.28
CA ASN A 12 26.21 1.97 -19.99
C ASN A 12 25.62 1.11 -18.85
N PRO A 13 26.18 -0.08 -18.57
CA PRO A 13 25.63 -1.00 -17.57
C PRO A 13 25.65 -0.44 -16.15
N SER A 14 26.52 0.53 -15.85
CA SER A 14 26.58 1.22 -14.55
C SER A 14 25.30 1.99 -14.18
N LEU A 15 24.44 2.30 -15.15
CA LEU A 15 23.16 3.00 -14.91
C LEU A 15 22.04 2.05 -14.47
N ILE A 16 22.18 0.74 -14.67
CA ILE A 16 21.19 -0.28 -14.28
C ILE A 16 20.82 -0.20 -12.79
N PRO A 17 21.76 -0.17 -11.82
CA PRO A 17 21.42 -0.09 -10.40
C PRO A 17 20.66 1.19 -10.04
N LEU A 18 20.97 2.32 -10.68
CA LEU A 18 20.25 3.58 -10.48
C LEU A 18 18.78 3.46 -10.89
N TYR A 19 18.53 2.92 -12.10
CA TYR A 19 17.16 2.70 -12.57
C TYR A 19 16.43 1.64 -11.75
N ALA A 20 17.13 0.61 -11.27
CA ALA A 20 16.53 -0.41 -10.41
C ALA A 20 16.00 0.20 -9.10
N CYS A 21 16.81 1.02 -8.40
CA CYS A 21 16.35 1.71 -7.19
C CYS A 21 15.16 2.64 -7.46
N GLY A 22 15.19 3.39 -8.57
CA GLY A 22 14.07 4.26 -8.96
C GLY A 22 12.79 3.48 -9.28
N LEU A 23 12.90 2.36 -10.00
CA LEU A 23 11.77 1.49 -10.31
C LEU A 23 11.20 0.84 -9.05
N VAL A 24 12.06 0.36 -8.14
CA VAL A 24 11.61 -0.19 -6.85
C VAL A 24 10.86 0.86 -6.05
N GLY A 25 11.35 2.09 -6.00
CA GLY A 25 10.67 3.22 -5.34
C GLY A 25 9.32 3.54 -5.98
N ALA A 26 9.26 3.65 -7.31
CA ALA A 26 8.03 3.95 -8.05
C ALA A 26 6.97 2.84 -7.88
N VAL A 27 7.37 1.58 -8.02
CA VAL A 27 6.49 0.42 -7.81
C VAL A 27 6.02 0.36 -6.35
N GLY A 28 6.90 0.62 -5.39
CA GLY A 28 6.55 0.69 -3.97
C GLY A 28 5.52 1.78 -3.66
N ALA A 29 5.71 2.98 -4.23
CA ALA A 29 4.78 4.10 -4.05
C ALA A 29 3.40 3.81 -4.64
N VAL A 30 3.34 3.34 -5.90
CA VAL A 30 2.09 2.98 -6.56
C VAL A 30 1.42 1.82 -5.83
N GLY A 31 2.17 0.80 -5.43
CA GLY A 31 1.66 -0.34 -4.66
C GLY A 31 1.05 0.08 -3.32
N TYR A 32 1.70 0.99 -2.59
CA TYR A 32 1.17 1.50 -1.33
C TYR A 32 -0.09 2.34 -1.51
N LEU A 33 -0.12 3.21 -2.52
CA LEU A 33 -1.31 3.99 -2.88
C LEU A 33 -2.48 3.09 -3.28
N MET A 34 -2.23 2.06 -4.10
CA MET A 34 -3.25 1.09 -4.49
C MET A 34 -3.78 0.31 -3.29
N ARG A 35 -2.89 -0.09 -2.37
CA ARG A 35 -3.28 -0.72 -1.11
C ARG A 35 -4.15 0.19 -0.26
N LEU A 36 -3.80 1.47 -0.14
CA LEU A 36 -4.60 2.46 0.58
C LEU A 36 -5.96 2.63 -0.09
N ALA A 37 -6.01 2.77 -1.41
CA ALA A 37 -7.26 2.95 -2.14
C ALA A 37 -8.26 1.80 -1.90
N ILE A 38 -7.80 0.54 -1.87
CA ILE A 38 -8.69 -0.63 -1.79
C ILE A 38 -9.02 -1.01 -0.35
N LYS A 39 -8.08 -0.84 0.59
CA LYS A 39 -8.18 -1.40 1.94
C LYS A 39 -8.41 -0.36 3.04
N ASN A 40 -8.56 0.93 2.71
CA ASN A 40 -8.74 1.97 3.73
C ASN A 40 -10.13 1.86 4.42
N PRO A 41 -10.20 1.81 5.76
CA PRO A 41 -11.47 1.76 6.50
C PRO A 41 -12.39 2.97 6.25
N ASP A 42 -11.85 4.11 5.82
CA ASP A 42 -12.62 5.35 5.62
C ASP A 42 -13.08 5.57 4.17
N VAL A 43 -12.63 4.73 3.24
CA VAL A 43 -12.89 4.90 1.80
C VAL A 43 -13.58 3.66 1.24
N THR A 44 -14.80 3.84 0.75
CA THR A 44 -15.55 2.78 0.07
C THR A 44 -15.84 3.19 -1.38
N TRP A 45 -15.46 2.33 -2.32
CA TRP A 45 -15.81 2.49 -3.74
C TRP A 45 -17.24 2.06 -4.04
N ASN A 46 -17.89 1.37 -3.09
CA ASN A 46 -19.27 0.91 -3.23
C ASN A 46 -20.07 1.23 -1.96
N SER A 47 -20.42 2.51 -1.81
CA SER A 47 -21.15 3.05 -0.66
C SER A 47 -22.54 2.43 -0.48
N LYS A 48 -23.14 1.84 -1.52
CA LYS A 48 -24.47 1.22 -1.44
C LYS A 48 -24.45 -0.17 -0.81
N LYS A 49 -23.42 -0.97 -1.09
CA LYS A 49 -23.32 -2.35 -0.59
C LYS A 49 -22.57 -2.44 0.74
N ASN A 50 -21.70 -1.46 1.02
CA ASN A 50 -20.92 -1.40 2.24
C ASN A 50 -20.98 0.03 2.82
N PRO A 51 -22.07 0.37 3.54
CA PRO A 51 -22.27 1.70 4.09
C PRO A 51 -21.31 2.03 5.25
N PHE A 52 -20.82 1.02 5.98
CA PHE A 52 -19.90 1.17 7.12
C PHE A 52 -18.59 0.38 6.92
N PRO A 53 -17.70 0.84 6.01
CA PRO A 53 -16.44 0.15 5.70
C PRO A 53 -15.52 -0.09 6.91
N GLN A 54 -15.57 0.79 7.90
CA GLN A 54 -14.81 0.69 9.15
C GLN A 54 -15.11 -0.59 9.96
N GLU A 55 -16.32 -1.17 9.85
CA GLU A 55 -16.68 -2.38 10.60
C GLU A 55 -15.80 -3.57 10.24
N GLN A 56 -15.31 -3.63 9.00
CA GLN A 56 -14.43 -4.71 8.53
C GLN A 56 -13.09 -4.76 9.27
N TYR A 57 -12.68 -3.64 9.87
CA TYR A 57 -11.44 -3.47 10.62
C TYR A 57 -11.66 -3.33 12.13
N LYS A 58 -12.88 -3.59 12.64
CA LYS A 58 -13.19 -3.50 14.08
C LYS A 58 -12.26 -4.35 14.95
N ASP A 59 -12.02 -5.60 14.52
CA ASP A 59 -11.22 -6.57 15.27
C ASP A 59 -9.84 -6.85 14.66
N LYS A 60 -9.47 -6.11 13.60
CA LYS A 60 -8.29 -6.38 12.78
C LYS A 60 -7.39 -5.16 12.71
N GLN A 61 -6.09 -5.39 12.70
CA GLN A 61 -5.13 -4.31 12.54
C GLN A 61 -5.06 -3.82 11.09
N TYR A 62 -5.23 -2.51 10.90
CA TYR A 62 -5.13 -1.88 9.58
C TYR A 62 -3.68 -1.57 9.14
N LYS A 63 -2.70 -1.42 10.03
CA LYS A 63 -1.35 -0.97 9.63
C LYS A 63 -0.64 -2.04 8.78
N LEU A 64 0.09 -1.63 7.74
CA LEU A 64 0.85 -2.54 6.87
C LEU A 64 1.99 -3.25 7.62
N TYR A 65 2.59 -2.57 8.58
CA TYR A 65 3.60 -3.13 9.47
C TYR A 65 3.40 -2.59 10.89
N SER A 66 3.60 -3.46 11.87
CA SER A 66 3.72 -3.09 13.27
C SER A 66 4.72 -3.99 13.97
N THR A 67 5.36 -3.43 14.97
CA THR A 67 6.23 -4.17 15.89
C THR A 67 5.45 -4.76 17.07
N TRP A 68 4.22 -4.28 17.30
CA TRP A 68 3.36 -4.72 18.40
C TRP A 68 2.41 -5.84 17.96
N ASP A 69 2.10 -6.74 18.88
CA ASP A 69 1.17 -7.85 18.71
C ASP A 69 -0.24 -7.43 19.17
N PHE A 70 -1.11 -7.14 18.20
CA PHE A 70 -2.45 -6.62 18.47
C PHE A 70 -3.46 -7.72 18.83
N ASP A 71 -3.10 -9.00 18.68
CA ASP A 71 -3.96 -10.11 19.07
C ASP A 71 -4.00 -10.29 20.59
N LYS A 72 -2.98 -9.79 21.30
CA LYS A 72 -2.87 -9.84 22.76
C LYS A 72 -3.47 -8.63 23.47
N VAL A 73 -3.93 -7.62 22.73
CA VAL A 73 -4.51 -6.41 23.33
C VAL A 73 -6.00 -6.64 23.56
N GLU A 74 -6.47 -6.28 24.75
CA GLU A 74 -7.88 -6.38 25.11
C GLU A 74 -8.71 -5.47 24.20
N LYS A 75 -9.61 -6.08 23.42
CA LYS A 75 -10.41 -5.37 22.42
C LYS A 75 -11.57 -4.68 23.11
N VAL A 76 -11.54 -3.36 23.17
CA VAL A 76 -12.69 -2.56 23.62
C VAL A 76 -13.81 -2.71 22.59
N LYS A 77 -15.00 -3.13 23.03
CA LYS A 77 -16.16 -3.27 22.14
C LYS A 77 -16.57 -1.89 21.63
N ALA A 78 -16.28 -1.60 20.36
CA ALA A 78 -16.84 -0.43 19.68
C ALA A 78 -18.36 -0.62 19.47
N PRO A 79 -19.16 0.46 19.54
CA PRO A 79 -20.59 0.41 19.22
C PRO A 79 -20.83 -0.14 17.80
N GLU A 80 -21.90 -0.91 17.64
CA GLU A 80 -22.35 -1.45 16.35
C GLU A 80 -23.26 -0.41 15.66
N TYR A 81 -23.10 -0.21 14.35
CA TYR A 81 -23.73 0.87 13.58
C TYR A 81 -24.70 0.37 12.50
#